data_AF-A0AAE7AQ53-F1
#
_entry.id   AF-A0AAE7AQ53-F1
#
_cell.length_a   1.000
_cell.length_b   1.000
_cell.length_c   1.000
_cell.angle_alpha   90.00
_cell.angle_beta   90.00
_cell.angle_gamma   90.00
#
_symmetry.space_group_name_H-M   'P 1'
#
loop_
_entity.id
_entity.type
_entity.pdbx_description
1 polymer ?
#
loop_
_entity_poly.entity_id
_entity_poly.type
_entity_poly.pdbx_seq_one_letter_code
_entity_poly.pdbx_strand_id
1 'polypeptide(L)'
;MSIQTNKQVIKSLRLSKEQWQTIQTQMQEKNLNFSQLVLNSLLTQNSQTPIKSKKQKAIVNKELIIELAKWGNNLNQIAKCLNTNQGVWDRLGLEQLIEISNQLEQLRSKYVS
;
A
#
# COMPACT_ATOMS: atom_id res chain seq x y z
N MET A 1 7.98 -35.79 -18.89
CA MET A 1 7.67 -34.36 -19.10
C MET A 1 6.16 -34.19 -19.04
N SER A 2 5.60 -33.49 -18.06
CA SER A 2 4.15 -33.22 -18.05
C SER A 2 3.87 -32.09 -19.03
N ILE A 3 3.06 -32.36 -20.04
CA ILE A 3 2.59 -31.33 -20.96
C ILE A 3 1.62 -30.46 -20.16
N GLN A 4 2.04 -29.26 -19.76
CA GLN A 4 1.13 -28.27 -19.20
C GLN A 4 0.14 -27.87 -20.30
N THR A 5 -1.02 -28.52 -20.34
CA THR A 5 -2.12 -28.08 -21.19
C THR A 5 -2.71 -26.82 -20.57
N ASN A 6 -2.17 -25.66 -20.93
CA ASN A 6 -2.79 -24.38 -20.61
C ASN A 6 -4.20 -24.41 -21.22
N LYS A 7 -5.25 -24.39 -20.38
CA LYS A 7 -6.63 -24.36 -20.86
C LYS A 7 -6.83 -23.09 -21.68
N GLN A 8 -6.85 -23.24 -23.01
CA GLN A 8 -7.01 -22.10 -23.92
C GLN A 8 -8.49 -21.79 -24.08
N VAL A 9 -8.88 -20.55 -23.79
CA VAL A 9 -10.23 -20.05 -24.02
C VAL A 9 -10.16 -18.99 -25.12
N ILE A 10 -10.84 -19.25 -26.24
CA ILE A 10 -10.94 -18.31 -27.35
C ILE A 10 -12.28 -17.57 -27.24
N LYS A 11 -12.24 -16.23 -27.30
CA LYS A 11 -13.42 -15.37 -27.31
C LYS A 11 -13.36 -14.44 -28.51
N SER A 12 -14.47 -14.32 -29.22
CA SER A 12 -14.62 -13.39 -30.34
C SER A 12 -15.32 -12.12 -29.88
N LEU A 13 -14.85 -10.97 -30.37
CA LEU A 13 -15.43 -9.66 -30.13
C LEU A 13 -15.75 -9.01 -31.47
N ARG A 14 -16.96 -8.45 -31.60
CA ARG A 14 -17.32 -7.63 -32.77
C ARG A 14 -16.99 -6.18 -32.47
N LEU A 15 -16.37 -5.51 -33.43
CA LEU A 15 -15.92 -4.13 -33.32
C LEU A 15 -16.42 -3.35 -34.53
N SER A 16 -16.75 -2.08 -34.34
CA SER A 16 -16.91 -1.14 -35.45
C SER A 16 -15.57 -0.83 -36.11
N LYS A 17 -15.60 -0.26 -37.31
CA LYS A 17 -14.38 0.14 -38.03
C LYS A 17 -13.55 1.15 -37.24
N GLU A 18 -14.21 2.13 -36.62
CA GLU A 18 -13.59 3.15 -35.78
C GLU A 18 -12.94 2.54 -34.54
N GLN A 19 -13.64 1.65 -33.84
CA GLN A 19 -13.10 0.95 -32.67
C GLN A 19 -11.85 0.12 -33.02
N TRP A 20 -11.86 -0.56 -34.16
CA TRP A 20 -10.71 -1.32 -34.63
C TRP A 20 -9.51 -0.41 -34.93
N GLN A 21 -9.73 0.73 -35.59
CA GLN A 21 -8.67 1.70 -35.86
C GLN A 21 -8.02 2.22 -34.57
N THR A 22 -8.82 2.59 -33.57
CA THR A 22 -8.30 3.01 -32.27
C THR A 22 -7.43 1.92 -31.62
N ILE A 23 -7.87 0.66 -31.69
CA ILE A 23 -7.11 -0.47 -31.15
C ILE A 23 -5.78 -0.66 -31.91
N GLN A 24 -5.78 -0.50 -33.24
CA GLN A 24 -4.56 -0.60 -34.02
C GLN A 24 -3.54 0.48 -33.67
N THR A 25 -3.97 1.72 -33.47
CA THR A 25 -3.09 2.80 -33.01
C THR A 25 -2.45 2.46 -31.67
N GLN A 26 -3.25 1.97 -30.70
CA GLN A 26 -2.74 1.57 -29.39
C GLN A 26 -1.77 0.37 -29.45
N MET A 27 -2.01 -0.57 -30.37
CA MET A 27 -1.08 -1.69 -30.62
C MET A 27 0.27 -1.20 -31.11
N GLN A 28 0.29 -0.21 -32.01
CA GLN A 28 1.53 0.39 -32.52
C GLN A 28 2.26 1.20 -31.45
N GLU A 29 1.55 2.09 -30.74
CA GLU A 29 2.12 2.93 -29.68
C GLU A 29 2.79 2.10 -28.57
N LYS A 30 2.18 0.97 -28.21
CA LYS A 30 2.65 0.11 -27.11
C LYS A 30 3.52 -1.06 -27.58
N ASN A 31 3.71 -1.22 -28.88
CA ASN A 31 4.40 -2.36 -29.49
C ASN A 31 3.87 -3.72 -28.99
N LEU A 32 2.55 -3.88 -28.98
CA LEU A 32 1.87 -5.10 -28.51
C LEU A 32 0.99 -5.70 -29.62
N ASN A 33 0.85 -7.02 -29.62
CA ASN A 33 -0.18 -7.67 -30.44
C ASN A 33 -1.58 -7.52 -29.79
N PHE A 34 -2.64 -7.77 -30.57
CA PHE A 34 -4.02 -7.60 -30.11
C PHE A 34 -4.32 -8.39 -28.82
N SER A 35 -3.89 -9.66 -28.76
CA SER A 35 -4.16 -10.52 -27.60
C SER A 35 -3.46 -10.00 -26.35
N GLN A 36 -2.21 -9.54 -26.47
CA GLN A 36 -1.46 -8.94 -25.38
C GLN A 36 -2.12 -7.64 -24.90
N LEU A 37 -2.52 -6.78 -25.83
CA LEU A 37 -3.17 -5.50 -25.52
C LEU A 37 -4.49 -5.72 -24.76
N VAL A 38 -5.33 -6.64 -25.25
CA VAL A 38 -6.63 -6.96 -24.64
C VAL A 38 -6.45 -7.67 -23.29
N LEU A 39 -5.50 -8.59 -23.18
CA LEU A 39 -5.24 -9.27 -21.91
C LEU A 39 -4.76 -8.27 -20.85
N ASN A 40 -3.82 -7.40 -21.20
CA ASN A 40 -3.30 -6.39 -20.29
C ASN A 40 -4.39 -5.43 -19.84
N SER A 41 -5.28 -4.99 -20.75
CA SER A 41 -6.38 -4.09 -20.40
C SER A 41 -7.42 -4.77 -19.51
N LEU A 42 -7.77 -6.02 -19.76
CA LEU A 42 -8.71 -6.78 -18.91
C LEU A 42 -8.13 -7.04 -17.52
N LEU A 43 -6.84 -7.32 -17.42
CA LEU A 43 -6.17 -7.53 -16.13
C LEU A 43 -6.11 -6.23 -15.32
N THR A 44 -5.77 -5.10 -15.94
CA THR A 44 -5.75 -3.80 -15.25
C THR A 44 -7.16 -3.37 -14.84
N GLN A 45 -8.15 -3.45 -15.74
CA GLN A 45 -9.56 -3.17 -15.42
C GLN A 45 -10.06 -4.01 -14.23
N ASN A 46 -9.75 -5.31 -14.22
CA ASN A 46 -10.09 -6.19 -13.10
C ASN A 46 -9.35 -5.84 -11.80
N SER A 47 -8.15 -5.27 -11.90
CA SER A 47 -7.36 -4.77 -10.76
C SER A 47 -7.90 -3.45 -10.21
N GLN A 48 -8.50 -2.62 -11.06
CA GLN A 48 -9.17 -1.37 -10.67
C GLN A 48 -10.56 -1.58 -10.03
N THR A 49 -11.14 -2.79 -10.09
CA THR A 49 -12.40 -3.06 -9.36
C THR A 49 -12.23 -2.77 -7.85
N PRO A 50 -13.18 -2.06 -7.21
CA PRO A 50 -12.99 -1.46 -5.88
C PRO A 50 -12.67 -2.48 -4.77
N ILE A 51 -12.99 -3.76 -4.99
CA ILE A 51 -12.77 -4.84 -4.02
C ILE A 51 -11.33 -5.37 -4.10
N LYS A 52 -10.76 -5.49 -5.30
CA LYS A 52 -9.37 -5.97 -5.49
C LYS A 52 -8.35 -4.84 -5.32
N SER A 53 -8.68 -3.60 -5.68
CA SER A 53 -7.81 -2.45 -5.46
C SER A 53 -7.55 -2.16 -3.99
N LYS A 54 -8.54 -2.39 -3.10
CA LYS A 54 -8.33 -2.33 -1.63
C LYS A 54 -7.37 -3.40 -1.13
N LYS A 55 -7.52 -4.65 -1.58
CA LYS A 55 -6.58 -5.74 -1.25
C LYS A 55 -5.18 -5.45 -1.77
N GLN A 56 -5.05 -4.96 -3.00
CA GLN A 56 -3.76 -4.63 -3.60
C GLN A 56 -3.08 -3.45 -2.86
N LYS A 57 -3.83 -2.40 -2.51
CA LYS A 57 -3.34 -1.28 -1.67
C LYS A 57 -2.89 -1.76 -0.30
N ALA A 58 -3.62 -2.68 0.33
CA ALA A 58 -3.21 -3.27 1.61
C ALA A 58 -1.93 -4.13 1.48
N ILE A 59 -1.72 -4.79 0.34
CA ILE A 59 -0.49 -5.55 0.05
C ILE A 59 0.69 -4.59 -0.18
N VAL A 60 0.50 -3.52 -0.96
CA VAL A 60 1.55 -2.51 -1.22
C VAL A 60 1.94 -1.79 0.07
N ASN A 61 0.97 -1.52 0.95
CA ASN A 61 1.20 -0.81 2.22
C ASN A 61 1.43 -1.77 3.41
N LYS A 62 1.72 -3.05 3.15
CA LYS A 62 1.81 -4.06 4.21
C LYS A 62 2.86 -3.69 5.27
N GLU A 63 4.01 -3.17 4.83
CA GLU A 63 5.09 -2.73 5.72
C GLU A 63 4.67 -1.54 6.58
N LEU A 64 4.03 -0.53 5.96
CA LEU A 64 3.47 0.62 6.68
C LEU A 64 2.43 0.20 7.72
N ILE A 65 1.55 -0.75 7.38
CA ILE A 65 0.51 -1.27 8.29
C ILE A 65 1.17 -2.01 9.47
N ILE A 66 2.23 -2.78 9.22
CA ILE A 66 2.99 -3.49 10.27
C ILE A 66 3.65 -2.48 11.22
N GLU A 67 4.27 -1.43 10.70
CA GLU A 67 4.88 -0.38 11.52
C GLU A 67 3.82 0.35 12.35
N LEU A 68 2.70 0.77 11.75
CA LEU A 68 1.59 1.38 12.51
C LEU A 68 1.06 0.48 13.62
N ALA A 69 0.98 -0.84 13.39
CA ALA A 69 0.54 -1.79 14.40
C ALA A 69 1.56 -1.91 15.55
N LYS A 70 2.86 -1.90 15.27
CA LYS A 70 3.91 -1.87 16.31
C LYS A 70 3.80 -0.61 17.17
N TRP A 71 3.64 0.55 16.53
CA TRP A 71 3.50 1.83 17.22
C TRP A 71 2.23 1.85 18.08
N GLY A 72 1.09 1.39 17.55
CA GLY A 72 -0.15 1.27 18.30
C GLY A 72 -0.04 0.33 19.50
N ASN A 73 0.68 -0.79 19.37
CA ASN A 73 0.92 -1.70 20.48
C ASN A 73 1.79 -1.09 21.59
N ASN A 74 2.84 -0.34 21.22
CA ASN A 74 3.67 0.37 22.19
C ASN A 74 2.85 1.43 22.94
N LEU A 75 2.04 2.21 22.23
CA LEU A 75 1.13 3.18 22.83
C LEU A 75 0.13 2.52 23.79
N ASN A 76 -0.41 1.36 23.41
CA ASN A 76 -1.35 0.63 24.26
C ASN A 76 -0.67 0.06 25.53
N GLN A 77 0.60 -0.35 25.44
CA GLN A 77 1.38 -0.78 26.60
C GLN A 77 1.65 0.38 27.56
N ILE A 78 2.03 1.54 27.03
CA ILE A 78 2.18 2.78 27.81
C ILE A 78 0.86 3.10 28.49
N ALA A 79 -0.24 3.17 27.74
CA ALA A 79 -1.57 3.45 28.29
C ALA A 79 -1.98 2.47 29.39
N LYS A 80 -1.72 1.16 29.21
CA LYS A 80 -1.96 0.16 30.27
C LYS A 80 -1.14 0.45 31.51
N CYS A 81 0.17 0.70 31.36
CA CYS A 81 1.06 1.06 32.47
C CYS A 81 0.58 2.33 33.19
N LEU A 82 0.18 3.36 32.44
CA LEU A 82 -0.43 4.60 32.97
C LEU A 82 -1.68 4.29 33.79
N ASN A 83 -2.56 3.45 33.25
CA ASN A 83 -3.86 3.16 33.85
C ASN A 83 -3.78 2.21 35.06
N THR A 84 -2.79 1.31 35.12
CA THR A 84 -2.61 0.37 36.24
C THR A 84 -1.78 0.95 37.38
N ASN A 85 -0.86 1.89 37.09
CA ASN A 85 -0.05 2.57 38.09
C ASN A 85 -0.66 3.93 38.46
N GLN A 86 -1.88 3.93 39.02
CA GLN A 86 -2.47 5.11 39.66
C GLN A 86 -1.60 5.54 40.86
N GLY A 87 -0.54 6.31 40.59
CA GLY A 87 0.38 6.84 41.60
C GLY A 87 1.88 6.69 41.32
N VAL A 88 2.32 5.91 40.31
CA VAL A 88 3.76 5.65 40.05
C VAL A 88 4.31 6.44 38.85
N TRP A 89 3.75 7.61 38.58
CA TRP A 89 4.51 8.68 37.93
C TRP A 89 5.00 9.57 39.05
N ASP A 90 6.00 9.08 39.78
CA ASP A 90 6.69 9.94 40.73
C ASP A 90 7.12 11.19 39.98
N ARG A 91 7.03 12.34 40.65
CA ARG A 91 7.43 13.65 40.15
C ARG A 91 8.73 13.61 39.33
N LEU A 92 9.67 12.77 39.76
CA LEU A 92 10.95 12.51 39.09
C LEU A 92 10.80 11.97 37.66
N GLY A 93 9.88 11.03 37.41
CA GLY A 93 9.61 10.48 36.08
C GLY A 93 8.98 11.51 35.13
N LEU A 94 8.13 12.40 35.67
CA LEU A 94 7.57 13.52 34.89
C LEU A 94 8.64 14.59 34.59
N GLU A 95 9.49 14.92 35.56
CA GLU A 95 10.61 15.85 35.36
C GLU A 95 11.61 15.31 34.32
N GLN A 96 11.94 14.02 34.35
CA GLN A 96 12.78 13.38 33.34
C GLN A 96 12.17 13.43 31.93
N LEU A 97 10.86 13.23 31.78
CA LEU A 97 10.18 13.35 30.48
C LEU A 97 10.21 14.79 29.93
N ILE A 98 10.04 15.79 30.80
CA ILE A 98 10.15 17.20 30.43
C ILE A 98 11.58 17.52 29.97
N GLU A 99 12.59 17.02 30.70
CA GLU A 99 14.00 17.23 30.34
C GLU A 99 14.35 16.62 28.98
N ILE A 100 13.93 15.39 28.72
CA ILE A 100 14.12 14.72 27.42
C ILE A 100 13.45 15.51 26.29
N SER A 101 12.24 16.02 26.50
CA SER A 101 11.54 16.85 25.50
C SER A 101 12.33 18.10 25.14
N ASN A 102 12.88 18.81 26.14
CA ASN A 102 13.69 20.00 25.92
C ASN A 102 14.99 19.69 25.16
N GLN A 103 15.65 18.58 25.47
CA GLN A 103 16.86 18.15 24.75
C GLN A 103 16.57 17.84 23.27
N LEU A 104 15.43 17.20 22.98
CA LEU A 104 15.00 16.93 21.61
C LEU A 104 14.68 18.22 20.84
N GLU A 105 14.04 19.21 21.47
CA GLU A 105 13.77 20.53 20.88
C GLU A 105 15.09 21.26 20.53
N GLN A 106 16.07 21.23 21.43
CA GLN A 106 17.39 21.82 21.21
C GLN A 106 18.15 21.14 20.07
N LEU A 107 18.13 19.80 20.03
CA LEU A 107 18.70 19.04 18.91
C LEU A 107 18.02 19.41 17.59
N ARG A 108 16.69 19.50 17.58
CA ARG A 108 15.94 19.91 16.39
C ARG A 108 16.32 21.32 15.94
N SER A 109 16.39 22.28 16.86
CA SER A 109 16.81 23.65 16.54
C SER A 109 18.23 23.73 15.98
N LYS A 110 19.12 22.83 16.42
CA LYS A 110 20.51 22.77 15.98
C LYS A 110 20.69 22.15 14.59
N TYR A 111 19.83 21.23 14.19
CA TYR A 111 19.97 20.46 12.94
C TYR A 111 18.88 20.77 11.88
N VAL A 112 17.87 21.57 12.23
CA VAL A 112 16.80 22.04 11.32
C VAL A 112 16.88 23.57 11.15
N SER A 113 18.09 24.08 10.86
CA SER A 113 18.30 25.43 10.30
C SER A 113 18.52 25.33 8.80
#